data_AF-A0A7G6XB74-F1
#
_entry.id   AF-A0A7G6XB74-F1
#
_cell.length_a   1.000
_cell.length_b   1.000
_cell.length_c   1.000
_cell.angle_alpha   90.00
_cell.angle_beta   90.00
_cell.angle_gamma   90.00
#
_symmetry.space_group_name_H-M   'P 1'
#
loop_
_entity.id
_entity.type
_entity.pdbx_description
1 polymer ?
#
loop_
_entity_poly.entity_id
_entity_poly.type
_entity_poly.pdbx_seq_one_letter_code
_entity_poly.pdbx_strand_id
1 'polypeptide(L)'
;MTNYAERRVRERRSAALEDHVPVDVRIVDGAPQISQDDQRVLLLHGITFALEFWQLVAVLDGLGPVRCIVSANETNATFRFHQVRDGERWNRPDLDGYRLDKMVVIDLAPAGPPGEPSP
;
A
#
# COMPACT_ATOMS: atom_id res chain seq x y z
N MET A 1 27.47 -6.28 21.42
CA MET A 1 26.08 -5.80 21.49
C MET A 1 25.74 -5.24 20.12
N THR A 2 25.26 -6.13 19.25
CA THR A 2 25.05 -5.85 17.82
C THR A 2 23.73 -5.11 17.63
N ASN A 3 23.82 -4.04 16.86
CA ASN A 3 22.82 -2.99 16.68
C ASN A 3 21.48 -3.55 16.16
N TYR A 4 20.39 -3.27 16.87
CA TYR A 4 19.02 -3.70 16.51
C TYR A 4 18.55 -3.10 15.17
N ALA A 5 19.24 -2.04 14.71
CA ALA A 5 18.98 -1.36 13.43
C ALA A 5 19.35 -2.22 12.20
N GLU A 6 20.32 -3.14 12.31
CA GLU A 6 20.83 -3.89 11.15
C GLU A 6 20.07 -5.20 10.87
N ARG A 7 19.15 -5.61 11.76
CA ARG A 7 18.40 -6.88 11.66
C ARG A 7 17.00 -6.76 11.03
N ARG A 8 16.60 -5.58 10.54
CA ARG A 8 15.26 -5.33 9.97
C ARG A 8 15.23 -4.97 8.48
N VAL A 9 16.25 -5.35 7.71
CA VAL A 9 16.07 -5.56 6.26
C VAL A 9 15.33 -6.90 6.05
N ARG A 10 14.15 -7.00 6.66
CA ARG A 10 13.24 -8.14 6.54
C ARG A 10 11.98 -7.58 5.91
N GLU A 11 11.91 -7.66 4.59
CA GLU A 11 10.69 -7.57 3.78
C GLU A 11 9.58 -6.66 4.37
N ARG A 12 9.85 -5.37 4.61
CA ARG A 12 8.77 -4.43 4.94
C ARG A 12 7.97 -4.15 3.67
N ARG A 13 7.01 -5.02 3.39
CA ARG A 13 5.96 -4.80 2.37
C ARG A 13 4.86 -3.85 2.85
N SER A 14 5.10 -3.10 3.92
CA SER A 14 4.14 -2.20 4.56
C SER A 14 4.86 -0.95 5.06
N ALA A 15 4.31 0.22 4.76
CA ALA A 15 4.75 1.52 5.25
C ALA A 15 3.56 2.26 5.91
N ALA A 16 3.84 3.07 6.93
CA ALA A 16 2.88 3.98 7.54
C ALA A 16 2.87 5.28 6.71
N LEU A 17 1.70 5.70 6.24
CA LEU A 17 1.60 6.85 5.33
C LEU A 17 1.62 8.18 6.08
N GLU A 18 1.07 8.20 7.31
CA GLU A 18 1.04 9.38 8.18
C GLU A 18 2.43 9.90 8.56
N ASP A 19 3.47 9.08 8.46
CA ASP A 19 4.87 9.47 8.68
C ASP A 19 5.47 10.26 7.50
N HIS A 20 4.79 10.29 6.35
CA HIS A 20 5.32 10.81 5.08
C HIS A 20 4.41 11.82 4.39
N VAL A 21 3.13 11.86 4.76
CA VAL A 21 2.11 12.73 4.17
C VAL A 21 1.79 13.86 5.16
N PRO A 22 1.63 15.12 4.71
CA PRO A 22 1.36 16.25 5.60
C PRO A 22 -0.09 16.24 6.11
N VAL A 23 -0.35 15.39 7.10
CA VAL A 23 -1.63 15.30 7.82
C VAL A 23 -1.46 15.61 9.29
N ASP A 24 -2.54 16.02 9.95
CA ASP A 24 -2.56 16.25 11.39
C ASP A 24 -2.91 14.96 12.14
N VAL A 25 -1.95 14.41 12.89
CA VAL A 25 -2.15 13.27 13.79
C VAL A 25 -2.19 13.80 15.22
N ARG A 26 -3.39 13.80 15.82
CA ARG A 26 -3.59 14.28 17.19
C ARG A 26 -3.52 13.13 18.18
N ILE A 27 -2.97 13.37 19.37
CA ILE A 27 -3.08 12.42 20.47
C ILE A 27 -4.25 12.83 21.35
N VAL A 28 -5.29 11.99 21.42
CA VAL A 28 -6.49 12.18 22.25
C VAL A 28 -6.62 10.98 23.16
N ASP A 29 -6.68 11.20 24.48
CA ASP A 29 -6.73 10.13 25.50
C ASP A 29 -5.63 9.06 25.34
N GLY A 30 -4.44 9.48 24.88
CA GLY A 30 -3.28 8.60 24.68
C GLY A 30 -3.30 7.79 23.38
N ALA A 31 -4.29 7.99 22.51
CA ALA A 31 -4.40 7.32 21.21
C ALA A 31 -4.26 8.32 20.04
N PRO A 32 -3.65 7.92 18.92
CA PRO A 32 -3.64 8.74 17.70
C PRO A 32 -5.04 8.85 17.11
N GLN A 33 -5.37 10.05 16.64
CA GLN A 33 -6.60 10.39 15.94
C GLN A 33 -6.29 11.15 14.65
N ILE A 34 -6.84 10.66 13.55
CA ILE A 34 -6.73 11.22 12.20
C ILE A 34 -8.13 11.59 11.73
N SER A 35 -8.31 12.84 11.32
CA SER A 35 -9.60 13.33 10.84
C SER A 35 -10.05 12.61 9.56
N GLN A 36 -11.35 12.64 9.23
CA GLN A 36 -11.84 12.04 7.98
C GLN A 36 -11.24 12.72 6.74
N ASP A 37 -10.99 14.04 6.80
CA ASP A 37 -10.36 14.78 5.72
C ASP A 37 -8.89 14.37 5.54
N ASP A 38 -8.16 14.21 6.65
CA ASP A 38 -6.78 13.71 6.63
C ASP A 38 -6.70 12.26 6.17
N GLN A 39 -7.66 11.40 6.57
CA GLN A 39 -7.78 10.03 6.04
C GLN A 39 -7.95 10.04 4.52
N ARG A 40 -8.75 10.96 3.98
CA ARG A 40 -8.91 11.12 2.52
C ARG A 40 -7.60 11.55 1.86
N VAL A 41 -6.86 12.49 2.46
CA VAL A 41 -5.54 12.91 1.98
C VAL A 41 -4.57 11.73 1.94
N LEU A 42 -4.53 10.91 3.00
CA LEU A 42 -3.70 9.71 3.07
C LEU A 42 -4.04 8.70 1.96
N LEU A 43 -5.33 8.45 1.72
CA LEU A 43 -5.77 7.56 0.64
C LEU A 43 -5.35 8.07 -0.73
N LEU A 44 -5.54 9.36 -1.00
CA LEU A 44 -5.16 9.97 -2.28
C LEU A 44 -3.65 9.89 -2.51
N HIS A 45 -2.84 10.22 -1.49
CA HIS A 45 -1.39 10.10 -1.58
C HIS A 45 -0.93 8.65 -1.74
N GLY A 46 -1.57 7.69 -1.06
CA GLY A 46 -1.28 6.27 -1.23
C GLY A 46 -1.60 5.77 -2.65
N ILE A 47 -2.69 6.24 -3.26
CA ILE A 47 -3.03 5.93 -4.66
C ILE A 47 -1.98 6.53 -5.61
N THR A 48 -1.64 7.81 -5.45
CA THR A 48 -0.59 8.44 -6.27
C THR A 48 0.73 7.69 -6.11
N PHE A 49 1.12 7.35 -4.89
CA PHE A 49 2.34 6.60 -4.64
C PHE A 49 2.32 5.21 -5.31
N ALA A 50 1.19 4.49 -5.32
CA ALA A 50 1.09 3.22 -6.05
C ALA A 50 1.37 3.38 -7.55
N LEU A 51 0.82 4.43 -8.17
CA LEU A 51 0.98 4.69 -9.60
C LEU A 51 2.41 5.10 -9.93
N GLU A 52 3.00 6.00 -9.15
CA GLU A 52 4.40 6.43 -9.29
C GLU A 52 5.38 5.28 -9.04
N PHE A 53 5.13 4.50 -7.98
CA PHE A 53 5.87 3.27 -7.70
C PHE A 53 5.87 2.36 -8.94
N TRP A 54 4.69 2.07 -9.51
CA TRP A 54 4.58 1.24 -10.70
C TRP A 54 5.35 1.80 -11.89
N GLN A 55 5.24 3.10 -12.19
CA GLN A 55 6.00 3.71 -13.29
C GLN A 55 7.52 3.52 -13.11
N LEU A 56 8.02 3.64 -11.87
CA LEU A 56 9.43 3.44 -11.55
C LEU A 56 9.87 1.98 -11.69
N VAL A 57 9.02 1.02 -11.33
CA VAL A 57 9.39 -0.39 -11.35
C VAL A 57 9.04 -1.11 -12.66
N ALA A 58 8.11 -0.58 -13.45
CA ALA A 58 7.71 -1.16 -14.74
C ALA A 58 8.81 -1.07 -15.82
N VAL A 59 9.79 -0.17 -15.66
CA VAL A 59 10.96 -0.09 -16.53
C VAL A 59 12.06 -1.08 -16.14
N LEU A 60 11.92 -1.76 -15.00
CA LEU A 60 12.85 -2.78 -14.55
C LEU A 60 12.42 -4.13 -15.16
N ASP A 61 13.35 -4.78 -15.87
CA ASP A 61 13.08 -6.08 -16.48
C ASP A 61 12.63 -7.11 -15.43
N GLY A 62 11.58 -7.86 -15.75
CA GLY A 62 11.13 -9.02 -14.96
C GLY A 62 10.18 -8.71 -13.80
N LEU A 63 9.64 -7.50 -13.69
CA LEU A 63 8.60 -7.23 -12.71
C LEU A 63 7.24 -7.79 -13.17
N GLY A 64 6.82 -8.89 -12.56
CA GLY A 64 5.44 -9.40 -12.64
C GLY A 64 4.39 -8.46 -12.03
N PRO A 65 3.09 -8.76 -12.18
CA PRO A 65 2.00 -7.94 -11.64
C PRO A 65 2.15 -7.64 -10.15
N VAL A 66 1.72 -6.47 -9.71
CA VAL A 66 1.77 -6.03 -8.31
C VAL A 66 0.38 -5.59 -7.84
N ARG A 67 -0.02 -6.08 -6.66
CA ARG A 67 -1.15 -5.55 -5.89
C ARG A 67 -0.63 -4.52 -4.90
N CYS A 68 -1.12 -3.29 -4.98
CA CYS A 68 -0.98 -2.31 -3.91
C CYS A 68 -2.27 -2.27 -3.08
N ILE A 69 -2.14 -2.14 -1.77
CA ILE A 69 -3.27 -2.00 -0.84
C ILE A 69 -2.99 -0.76 0.00
N VAL A 70 -3.91 0.21 -0.09
CA VAL A 70 -3.89 1.41 0.73
C VAL A 70 -5.04 1.31 1.71
N SER A 71 -4.77 1.48 3.00
CA SER A 71 -5.82 1.59 4.01
C SER A 71 -5.64 2.83 4.87
N ALA A 72 -6.74 3.40 5.35
CA ALA A 72 -6.75 4.47 6.32
C ALA A 72 -7.92 4.29 7.28
N ASN A 73 -7.68 4.50 8.57
CA ASN A 73 -8.70 4.55 9.61
C ASN A 73 -8.45 5.75 10.53
N GLU A 74 -9.15 5.80 11.65
CA GLU A 74 -9.06 6.91 12.60
C GLU A 74 -7.71 6.99 13.32
N THR A 75 -6.83 5.99 13.19
CA THR A 75 -5.58 5.89 13.97
C THR A 75 -4.32 5.82 13.12
N ASN A 76 -4.40 5.32 11.89
CA ASN A 76 -3.24 5.13 11.00
C ASN A 76 -3.67 4.98 9.55
N ALA A 77 -2.68 5.02 8.65
CA ALA A 77 -2.82 4.61 7.27
C ALA A 77 -1.65 3.72 6.84
N THR A 78 -1.95 2.68 6.07
CA THR A 78 -0.94 1.74 5.59
C THR A 78 -0.89 1.70 4.07
N PHE A 79 0.32 1.65 3.52
CA PHE A 79 0.58 1.26 2.14
C PHE A 79 1.26 -0.10 2.14
N ARG A 80 0.67 -1.06 1.44
CA ARG A 80 1.24 -2.40 1.25
C ARG A 80 1.36 -2.75 -0.21
N PHE A 81 2.33 -3.57 -0.56
CA PHE A 81 2.43 -4.13 -1.91
C PHE A 81 2.82 -5.60 -1.93
N HIS A 82 2.30 -6.32 -2.92
CA HIS A 82 2.54 -7.74 -3.14
C HIS A 82 2.78 -7.98 -4.63
N GLN A 83 3.98 -8.44 -4.97
CA GLN A 83 4.23 -8.95 -6.32
C GLN A 83 3.59 -10.34 -6.46
N VAL A 84 2.76 -10.50 -7.49
CA VAL A 84 2.17 -11.77 -7.90
C VAL A 84 3.19 -12.50 -8.77
N ARG A 85 3.57 -13.71 -8.36
CA ARG A 85 4.51 -14.55 -9.11
C ARG A 85 3.79 -15.39 -10.16
N ASP A 86 4.52 -15.85 -11.16
CA ASP A 86 3.99 -16.78 -12.17
C ASP A 86 3.39 -18.02 -11.50
N GLY A 87 2.13 -18.33 -11.86
CA GLY A 87 1.36 -19.43 -11.27
C GLY A 87 0.69 -19.12 -9.93
N GLU A 88 0.98 -17.96 -9.31
CA GLU A 88 0.25 -17.49 -8.14
C GLU A 88 -1.06 -16.82 -8.58
N ARG A 89 -2.17 -17.17 -7.92
CA ARG A 89 -3.44 -16.46 -8.12
C ARG A 89 -3.41 -15.17 -7.33
N TRP A 90 -4.10 -14.15 -7.83
CA TRP A 90 -4.39 -12.96 -7.03
C TRP A 90 -5.08 -13.37 -5.72
N ASN A 91 -4.34 -13.29 -4.62
CA ASN A 91 -4.90 -13.52 -3.29
C ASN A 91 -5.95 -12.45 -3.04
N ARG A 92 -7.25 -12.81 -3.06
CA ARG A 92 -8.31 -11.91 -2.58
C ARG A 92 -7.95 -11.55 -1.16
N PRO A 93 -7.62 -10.28 -0.86
CA PRO A 93 -7.40 -9.88 0.51
C PRO A 93 -8.67 -10.23 1.27
N ASP A 94 -8.55 -10.76 2.48
CA ASP A 94 -9.70 -10.87 3.37
C ASP A 94 -10.12 -9.44 3.77
N LEU A 95 -10.96 -8.84 2.93
CA LEU A 95 -11.47 -7.48 3.11
C LEU A 95 -12.49 -7.43 4.26
N ASP A 96 -13.10 -8.56 4.61
CA ASP A 96 -14.10 -8.66 5.66
C ASP A 96 -13.49 -8.49 7.06
N GLY A 97 -12.18 -8.75 7.21
CA GLY A 97 -11.41 -8.48 8.43
C GLY A 97 -11.13 -6.99 8.69
N TYR A 98 -11.31 -6.11 7.70
CA TYR A 98 -10.92 -4.69 7.76
C TYR A 98 -12.11 -3.73 7.76
N ARG A 99 -13.24 -4.12 8.38
CA ARG A 99 -14.50 -3.33 8.37
C ARG A 99 -14.39 -1.89 8.85
N LEU A 100 -13.37 -1.56 9.64
CA LEU A 100 -13.13 -0.21 10.16
C LEU A 100 -12.21 0.62 9.26
N ASP A 101 -11.45 -0.02 8.37
CA ASP A 101 -10.54 0.65 7.47
C ASP A 101 -11.26 1.06 6.18
N LYS A 102 -11.01 2.28 5.73
CA LYS A 102 -11.24 2.66 4.34
C LYS A 102 -10.10 2.06 3.54
N MET A 103 -10.41 1.16 2.61
CA MET A 103 -9.40 0.43 1.85
C MET A 103 -9.56 0.62 0.35
N VAL A 104 -8.44 0.79 -0.33
CA VAL A 104 -8.31 0.84 -1.80
C VAL A 104 -7.31 -0.23 -2.22
N VAL A 105 -7.74 -1.09 -3.14
CA VAL A 105 -6.88 -2.13 -3.75
C VAL A 105 -6.61 -1.72 -5.19
N ILE A 106 -5.34 -1.69 -5.57
CA ILE A 106 -4.87 -1.26 -6.89
C ILE A 106 -4.05 -2.39 -7.49
N ASP A 107 -4.56 -3.00 -8.55
CA ASP A 107 -3.85 -4.03 -9.30
C ASP A 107 -3.16 -3.40 -10.49
N LEU A 108 -1.84 -3.58 -10.55
CA LEU A 108 -0.96 -3.01 -11.56
C LEU A 108 -0.27 -4.17 -12.27
N ALA A 109 -0.44 -4.27 -13.58
CA ALA A 109 0.14 -5.32 -14.40
C ALA A 109 0.77 -4.69 -15.64
N PRO A 110 1.80 -5.33 -16.23
CA PRO A 110 2.29 -4.94 -17.55
C PRO A 110 1.11 -4.91 -18.52
N ALA A 111 1.08 -3.91 -19.41
CA ALA A 111 0.11 -3.94 -20.50
C ALA A 111 0.30 -5.27 -21.24
N GLY A 112 -0.76 -6.10 -21.27
CA GLY A 112 -0.77 -7.28 -22.11
C GLY A 112 -0.50 -6.87 -23.57
N PRO A 113 -0.03 -7.81 -24.41
CA PRO A 113 0.11 -7.50 -25.83
C PRO A 113 -1.21 -6.92 -26.37
N PRO A 114 -1.17 -5.87 -27.22
CA PRO A 114 -2.39 -5.23 -27.69
C PRO A 114 -3.31 -6.26 -28.37
N GLY A 115 -4.49 -6.49 -27.77
CA GLY A 115 -5.51 -7.39 -28.30
C GLY A 115 -5.92 -8.54 -27.37
N GLU A 116 -5.24 -8.78 -26.26
CA GLU A 116 -5.64 -9.82 -25.29
C GLU A 116 -6.43 -9.21 -24.12
N PRO A 117 -7.66 -9.70 -23.82
CA PRO A 117 -8.45 -9.17 -22.71
C PRO A 117 -7.78 -9.49 -21.38
N SER A 118 -7.75 -8.52 -20.47
CA SER A 118 -7.28 -8.73 -19.10
C SER A 118 -8.15 -9.81 -18.40
N PRO A 119 -7.55 -10.75 -17.65
CA PRO A 119 -8.27 -11.79 -16.92
C PRO A 119 -9.13 -11.26 -15.77
#